data_AF-A0A7V9GE10-F1
#
_entry.id   AF-A0A7V9GE10-F1
#
_cell.length_a   1.000
_cell.length_b   1.000
_cell.length_c   1.000
_cell.angle_alpha   90.00
_cell.angle_beta   90.00
_cell.angle_gamma   90.00
#
_symmetry.space_group_name_H-M   'P 1'
#
loop_
_entity.id
_entity.type
_entity.pdbx_description
1 polymer ?
#
loop_
_entity_poly.entity_id
_entity_poly.type
_entity_poly.pdbx_seq_one_letter_code
_entity_poly.pdbx_strand_id
1 'polypeptide(L)'
;MTVVLELKPEIEEALQKKAKANGFEVNIYLEKLIEKDIDHPKTLDEILAPFRREVEESGITDDELDVLVEESKQDIHNGKTLSYDNVKKRLKFKK
;
A
#
# COMPACT_ATOMS: atom_id res chain seq x y z
N MET A 1 21.54 -11.57 0.53
CA MET A 1 20.93 -12.54 1.48
C MET A 1 20.60 -13.80 0.69
N THR A 2 20.68 -14.98 1.29
CA THR A 2 20.29 -16.24 0.63
C THR A 2 18.99 -16.74 1.25
N VAL A 3 18.02 -17.09 0.40
CA VAL A 3 16.74 -17.68 0.80
C VAL A 3 16.59 -19.01 0.07
N VAL A 4 16.17 -20.05 0.79
CA VAL A 4 15.88 -21.38 0.22
C VAL A 4 14.36 -21.55 0.24
N LEU A 5 13.78 -21.87 -0.92
CA LEU A 5 12.35 -22.05 -1.12
C LEU A 5 12.10 -23.44 -1.69
N GLU A 6 11.28 -24.23 -1.01
CA GLU A 6 10.78 -25.48 -1.56
C GLU A 6 9.50 -25.21 -2.35
N LEU A 7 9.56 -25.45 -3.66
CA LEU A 7 8.44 -25.25 -4.57
C LEU A 7 7.74 -26.58 -4.83
N LYS A 8 6.42 -26.53 -5.02
CA LYS A 8 5.72 -27.69 -5.57
C LYS A 8 6.23 -27.96 -6.99
N PRO A 9 6.37 -29.23 -7.41
CA PRO A 9 6.97 -29.58 -8.71
C PRO A 9 6.32 -28.86 -9.90
N GLU A 10 4.99 -28.69 -9.89
CA GLU A 10 4.24 -28.01 -10.94
C GLU A 10 4.58 -26.51 -11.04
N ILE A 11 4.93 -25.88 -9.92
CA ILE A 11 5.31 -24.46 -9.87
C ILE A 11 6.75 -24.29 -10.34
N GLU A 12 7.65 -25.18 -9.93
CA GLU A 12 9.04 -25.19 -10.39
C GLU A 12 9.11 -25.35 -11.91
N GLU A 13 8.37 -26.32 -12.47
CA GLU A 13 8.34 -26.56 -13.92
C GLU A 13 7.81 -25.34 -14.67
N ALA A 14 6.73 -24.72 -14.17
CA ALA A 14 6.17 -23.51 -14.76
C ALA A 14 7.16 -22.33 -14.71
N LEU A 15 7.89 -22.18 -13.61
CA LEU A 15 8.91 -21.15 -13.44
C LEU A 15 10.08 -21.35 -14.41
N GLN A 16 10.60 -22.58 -14.53
CA GLN A 16 11.67 -22.92 -15.48
C GLN A 16 11.26 -22.63 -16.93
N LYS A 17 10.02 -23.00 -17.31
CA LYS A 17 9.48 -22.70 -18.65
C LYS A 17 9.42 -21.19 -18.91
N LYS A 18 8.91 -20.42 -17.94
CA LYS A 18 8.82 -18.96 -18.05
C LYS A 18 10.20 -18.30 -18.12
N ALA A 19 11.15 -18.73 -17.29
CA ALA A 19 12.52 -18.22 -17.31
C ALA A 19 13.16 -18.44 -18.68
N LYS A 20 13.09 -19.68 -19.19
CA LYS A 20 13.60 -20.05 -20.52
C LYS A 20 12.95 -19.25 -21.64
N ALA A 21 11.63 -19.08 -21.61
CA ALA A 21 10.90 -18.30 -22.61
C ALA A 21 11.32 -16.81 -22.63
N ASN A 22 11.78 -16.28 -21.49
CA ASN A 22 12.28 -14.92 -21.37
C ASN A 22 13.82 -14.82 -21.48
N GLY A 23 14.51 -15.93 -21.81
CA GLY A 23 15.96 -15.95 -21.97
C GLY A 23 16.76 -15.83 -20.67
N PHE A 24 16.15 -16.13 -19.53
CA PHE A 24 16.79 -16.07 -18.21
C PHE A 24 17.04 -17.47 -17.63
N GLU A 25 18.08 -17.57 -16.80
CA GLU A 25 18.19 -18.65 -15.83
C GLU A 25 17.11 -18.48 -14.74
N VAL A 26 16.71 -19.59 -14.11
CA VAL A 26 15.58 -19.58 -13.17
C VAL A 26 15.83 -18.66 -11.97
N ASN A 27 17.07 -18.61 -11.46
CA ASN A 27 17.42 -17.78 -10.30
C ASN A 27 17.32 -16.29 -10.63
N ILE A 28 17.83 -15.88 -11.80
CA ILE A 28 17.76 -14.50 -12.29
C ILE A 28 16.31 -14.09 -12.56
N TYR A 29 15.51 -15.01 -13.11
CA TYR A 29 14.09 -14.78 -13.33
C TYR A 29 13.33 -14.60 -12.01
N LEU A 30 13.63 -15.41 -10.99
CA LEU A 30 13.02 -15.31 -9.67
C LEU A 30 13.37 -13.99 -8.99
N GLU A 31 14.64 -13.56 -9.05
CA GLU A 31 15.08 -12.27 -8.51
C GLU A 31 14.31 -11.11 -9.14
N LYS A 32 14.17 -11.10 -10.48
CA LYS A 32 13.37 -10.09 -11.19
C LYS A 32 11.90 -10.07 -10.82
N LEU A 33 11.31 -11.24 -10.54
CA LEU A 33 9.93 -11.31 -10.07
C LEU A 33 9.79 -10.70 -8.68
N ILE A 34 10.76 -10.95 -7.80
CA ILE A 34 10.81 -10.37 -6.46
C ILE A 34 11.01 -8.85 -6.54
N GLU A 35 11.94 -8.36 -7.36
CA GLU A 35 12.13 -6.92 -7.59
C GLU A 35 10.83 -6.25 -8.05
N LYS A 36 10.17 -6.84 -9.04
CA LYS A 36 8.89 -6.33 -9.55
C LYS A 36 7.78 -6.34 -8.48
N ASP A 37 7.77 -7.34 -7.62
CA ASP A 37 6.80 -7.43 -6.51
C ASP A 37 7.11 -6.43 -5.41
N ILE A 38 8.38 -6.17 -5.10
CA ILE A 38 8.78 -5.14 -4.13
C ILE A 38 8.45 -3.74 -4.67
N ASP A 39 8.74 -3.49 -5.94
CA ASP A 39 8.54 -2.21 -6.61
C ASP A 39 7.10 -1.98 -7.11
N HIS A 40 6.17 -2.89 -6.80
CA HIS A 40 4.78 -2.68 -7.19
C HIS A 40 4.26 -1.40 -6.49
N PRO A 41 3.74 -0.41 -7.25
CA PRO A 41 3.10 0.73 -6.64
C PRO A 41 1.87 0.22 -5.89
N LYS A 42 1.78 0.55 -4.60
CA LYS A 42 0.61 0.23 -3.78
C LYS A 42 -0.66 0.66 -4.50
N THR A 43 -1.66 -0.20 -4.49
CA THR A 43 -3.00 0.16 -4.92
C THR A 43 -3.56 1.28 -4.03
N LEU A 44 -4.51 2.05 -4.56
CA LEU A 44 -5.20 3.06 -3.75
C LEU A 44 -5.84 2.44 -2.50
N ASP A 45 -6.35 1.22 -2.60
CA ASP A 45 -6.93 0.50 -1.47
C ASP A 45 -5.91 0.21 -0.38
N GLU A 46 -4.70 -0.24 -0.73
CA GLU A 46 -3.60 -0.47 0.20
C GLU A 46 -3.07 0.83 0.82
N ILE A 47 -3.08 1.91 0.05
CA ILE A 47 -2.72 3.25 0.54
C ILE A 47 -3.74 3.74 1.57
N LEU A 48 -5.04 3.52 1.34
CA LEU A 48 -6.12 4.01 2.20
C LEU A 48 -6.49 3.06 3.35
N ALA A 49 -6.08 1.79 3.32
CA ALA A 49 -6.40 0.81 4.36
C ALA A 49 -6.00 1.25 5.79
N PRO A 50 -4.84 1.88 6.04
CA PRO A 50 -4.52 2.42 7.36
C PRO A 50 -5.47 3.55 7.79
N PHE A 51 -5.80 4.47 6.88
CA PHE A 51 -6.70 5.59 7.17
C PHE A 51 -8.11 5.11 7.51
N ARG A 52 -8.66 4.15 6.75
CA ARG A 52 -9.99 3.57 7.02
C ARG A 52 -10.09 2.95 8.41
N ARG A 53 -9.06 2.21 8.84
CA ARG A 53 -8.98 1.66 10.21
C ARG A 53 -8.94 2.78 11.25
N GLU A 54 -8.19 3.84 11.01
CA GLU A 54 -8.10 4.97 11.96
C GLU A 54 -9.41 5.74 12.10
N VAL A 55 -10.20 5.85 11.03
CA VAL A 55 -11.56 6.42 11.06
C VAL A 55 -12.52 5.50 11.83
N GLU A 56 -12.45 4.19 11.61
CA GLU A 56 -13.25 3.22 12.35
C GLU A 56 -12.91 3.23 13.86
N GLU A 57 -11.62 3.27 14.20
CA GLU A 57 -11.14 3.33 15.59
C GLU A 57 -11.42 4.68 16.29
N SER A 58 -11.54 5.77 15.52
CA SER A 58 -11.87 7.08 16.09
C SER A 58 -13.32 7.14 16.55
N GLY A 59 -14.21 6.37 15.91
CA GLY A 59 -15.64 6.30 16.20
C GLY A 59 -16.44 7.49 15.68
N ILE A 60 -15.85 8.29 14.79
CA ILE A 60 -16.56 9.41 14.17
C ILE A 60 -17.60 8.92 13.18
N THR A 61 -18.65 9.70 13.02
CA THR A 61 -19.69 9.49 12.00
C THR A 61 -19.22 9.93 10.62
N ASP A 62 -19.93 9.50 9.59
CA ASP A 62 -19.69 9.94 8.21
C ASP A 62 -19.83 11.48 8.07
N ASP A 63 -20.82 12.08 8.74
CA ASP A 63 -21.00 13.54 8.75
C ASP A 63 -19.79 14.27 9.37
N GLU A 64 -19.22 13.72 10.45
CA GLU A 64 -18.04 14.30 11.09
C GLU A 64 -16.76 14.14 10.26
N LEU A 65 -16.67 13.06 9.49
CA LEU A 65 -15.62 12.82 8.51
C LEU A 65 -15.74 13.83 7.36
N ASP A 66 -16.95 14.08 6.85
CA ASP A 66 -17.20 15.10 5.81
C ASP A 66 -16.76 16.48 6.28
N VAL A 67 -17.12 16.88 7.52
CA VAL A 67 -16.66 18.14 8.10
C VAL A 67 -15.13 18.21 8.17
N LEU A 68 -14.47 17.12 8.57
CA LEU A 68 -13.02 17.05 8.66
C LEU A 68 -12.35 17.21 7.28
N VAL A 69 -12.95 16.66 6.23
CA VAL A 69 -12.49 16.83 4.84
C VAL A 69 -12.68 18.27 4.38
N GLU A 70 -13.83 18.87 4.62
CA GLU A 70 -14.11 20.26 4.22
C GLU A 70 -13.20 21.28 4.93
N GLU A 71 -12.98 21.13 6.24
CA GLU A 71 -12.02 21.95 6.99
C GLU A 71 -10.61 21.82 6.41
N SER A 72 -10.22 20.60 6.03
CA SER A 72 -8.91 20.33 5.43
C SER A 72 -8.76 20.98 4.05
N LYS A 73 -9.82 20.97 3.22
CA LYS A 73 -9.83 21.68 1.93
C LYS A 73 -9.70 23.19 2.10
N GLN A 74 -10.42 23.77 3.07
CA GLN A 74 -10.32 25.20 3.39
C GLN A 74 -8.91 25.57 3.84
N ASP A 75 -8.27 24.72 4.65
CA ASP A 75 -6.89 24.93 5.08
C ASP A 75 -5.90 24.99 3.90
N ILE A 76 -6.02 24.07 2.92
CA ILE A 76 -5.20 24.11 1.69
C ILE A 76 -5.47 25.40 0.91
N HIS A 77 -6.75 25.76 0.73
CA HIS A 77 -7.12 26.98 0.02
C HIS A 77 -6.51 28.24 0.66
N ASN A 78 -6.43 28.25 1.99
CA ASN A 78 -5.82 29.32 2.78
C ASN A 78 -4.28 29.24 2.85
N GLY A 79 -3.64 28.38 2.05
CA GLY A 79 -2.19 28.26 1.95
C GLY A 79 -1.52 27.44 3.06
N LYS A 80 -2.29 26.69 3.86
CA LYS A 80 -1.72 25.77 4.86
C LYS A 80 -1.35 24.44 4.20
N THR A 81 -0.18 23.93 4.55
CA THR A 81 0.22 22.57 4.17
C THR A 81 -0.51 21.55 5.04
N LEU A 82 -1.27 20.65 4.41
CA LEU A 82 -1.76 19.47 5.09
C LEU A 82 -0.60 18.49 5.29
N SER A 83 -0.41 18.07 6.54
CA SER A 83 0.40 16.91 6.90
C SER A 83 -0.55 15.82 7.39
N TYR A 84 -0.25 14.57 7.03
CA TYR A 84 -0.97 13.39 7.52
C TYR A 84 -1.04 13.39 9.05
N ASP A 85 0.01 13.83 9.74
CA ASP A 85 0.05 13.93 11.21
C ASP A 85 -0.97 14.94 11.77
N ASN A 86 -1.21 16.03 11.04
CA ASN A 86 -2.17 17.05 11.48
C ASN A 86 -3.61 16.56 11.29
N VAL A 87 -3.88 15.81 10.21
CA VAL A 87 -5.18 15.18 9.97
C VAL A 87 -5.47 14.11 11.03
N LYS A 88 -4.49 13.24 11.34
CA LYS A 88 -4.60 12.25 12.41
C LYS A 88 -4.88 12.85 13.77
N LYS A 89 -4.23 13.97 14.10
CA LYS A 89 -4.50 14.68 15.36
C LYS A 89 -5.98 15.05 15.45
N ARG A 90 -6.54 15.67 14.41
CA ARG A 90 -7.96 16.07 14.37
C ARG A 90 -8.91 14.89 14.52
N LEU A 91 -8.62 13.77 13.86
CA LEU A 91 -9.39 12.52 14.01
C LEU A 91 -9.44 12.03 15.46
N LYS A 92 -8.36 12.20 16.23
CA LYS A 92 -8.29 11.77 17.65
C LYS A 92 -8.87 12.78 18.64
N PHE A 93 -9.02 14.04 18.26
CA PHE A 93 -9.57 15.11 19.10
C PHE A 93 -11.10 15.23 19.03
N LYS A 94 -11.78 14.61 18.05
CA LYS A 94 -13.25 14.63 17.90
C LYS A 94 -13.98 13.57 18.75
N LYS A 95 -13.51 13.28 19.97
CA LYS A 95 -14.19 12.37 20.91
C LYS A 95 -15.00 13.12 21.95
#